data_AF-A0A2E7FDF4-F1
#
_entry.id   AF-A0A2E7FDF4-F1
#
_cell.length_a   1.000
_cell.length_b   1.000
_cell.length_c   1.000
_cell.angle_alpha   90.00
_cell.angle_beta   90.00
_cell.angle_gamma   90.00
#
_symmetry.space_group_name_H-M   'P 1'
#
loop_
_entity.id
_entity.type
_entity.pdbx_description
1 polymer ?
#
loop_
_entity_poly.entity_id
_entity_poly.type
_entity_poly.pdbx_seq_one_letter_code
_entity_poly.pdbx_strand_id
1 'polypeptide(L)'
;MKKNLLLFFLLIFKFSFGHYFSQSSPIDSLIKMKYREDQFYFGTNYVILESKESNVQQSDFSSQINLGILRDFPLNNNGTFAFALGFGSSYTQMKSNIDFDTGKLSLQEFNSSRFASLVIPFELRWRSSNHNVYSFWRAYFGTQIHYNFIGNIPGLKKWSNSVSLNFGYNTWNFSIGYDLSPRFNYSNNESINNIRLFRLGLIFYLF
;
A
#
# COMPACT_ATOMS: atom_id res chain seq x y z
N MET A 1 -1.64 9.18 -28.91
CA MET A 1 -1.90 9.00 -27.46
C MET A 1 -0.65 8.91 -26.59
N LYS A 2 0.35 8.07 -26.90
CA LYS A 2 1.56 7.90 -26.03
C LYS A 2 2.39 9.18 -25.79
N LYS A 3 2.56 10.06 -26.80
CA LYS A 3 3.30 11.34 -26.67
C LYS A 3 2.62 12.35 -25.72
N ASN A 4 1.30 12.41 -25.72
CA ASN A 4 0.55 13.35 -24.88
C ASN A 4 0.55 12.91 -23.40
N LEU A 5 0.59 11.60 -23.15
CA LEU A 5 0.72 11.04 -21.80
C LEU A 5 2.11 11.32 -21.20
N LEU A 6 3.17 11.25 -22.02
CA LEU A 6 4.54 11.58 -21.60
C LEU A 6 4.69 13.07 -21.28
N LEU A 7 4.06 13.94 -22.08
CA LEU A 7 4.07 15.39 -21.86
C LEU A 7 3.33 15.76 -20.56
N PHE A 8 2.22 15.08 -20.28
CA PHE A 8 1.46 15.23 -19.04
C PHE A 8 2.28 14.81 -17.80
N PHE A 9 3.02 13.70 -17.90
CA PHE A 9 3.90 13.25 -16.82
C PHE A 9 5.08 14.21 -16.57
N LEU A 10 5.65 14.79 -17.63
CA LEU A 10 6.71 15.80 -17.54
C LEU A 10 6.22 17.13 -16.93
N LEU A 11 4.97 17.51 -17.17
CA LEU A 11 4.34 18.69 -16.57
C LEU A 11 4.10 18.53 -15.06
N ILE A 12 3.67 17.35 -14.60
CA ILE A 12 3.51 17.02 -13.18
C ILE A 12 4.87 17.00 -12.46
N PHE A 13 5.90 16.49 -13.11
CA PHE A 13 7.25 16.43 -12.54
C PHE A 13 7.86 17.83 -12.33
N LYS A 14 7.63 18.77 -13.27
CA LYS A 14 8.06 20.18 -13.11
C LYS A 14 7.32 20.92 -12.00
N PHE A 15 6.04 20.60 -11.76
CA PHE A 15 5.26 21.22 -10.68
C PHE A 15 5.67 20.73 -9.29
N SER A 16 6.28 19.54 -9.20
CA SER A 16 6.67 18.90 -7.93
C SER A 16 8.02 19.39 -7.39
N PHE A 17 8.90 19.93 -8.24
CA PHE A 17 10.25 20.36 -7.86
C PHE A 17 10.43 21.89 -7.74
N GLY A 18 9.38 22.68 -8.00
CA GLY A 18 9.47 24.16 -8.08
C GLY A 18 9.27 24.95 -6.78
N HIS A 19 9.02 24.31 -5.64
CA HIS A 19 8.70 25.01 -4.39
C HIS A 19 9.49 24.48 -3.18
N TYR A 20 10.81 24.64 -3.18
CA TYR A 20 11.59 24.66 -1.96
C TYR A 20 11.83 26.12 -1.53
N PHE A 21 10.82 26.74 -0.94
CA PHE A 21 11.03 27.94 -0.12
C PHE A 21 11.23 27.47 1.33
N SER A 22 12.48 27.41 1.77
CA SER A 22 12.81 27.34 3.19
C SER A 22 12.56 28.72 3.81
N GLN A 23 11.41 28.90 4.47
CA GLN A 23 11.18 30.07 5.33
C GLN A 23 11.75 29.77 6.72
N SER A 24 12.84 30.44 7.08
CA SER A 24 13.28 30.55 8.48
C SER A 24 12.42 31.61 9.18
N SER A 25 11.21 31.22 9.59
CA SER A 25 10.35 32.08 10.43
C SER A 25 10.75 31.93 11.90
N PRO A 26 10.70 33.00 12.71
CA PRO A 26 10.92 32.90 14.15
C PRO A 26 9.86 31.97 14.76
N ILE A 27 10.22 31.26 15.82
CA ILE A 27 9.40 30.23 16.48
C ILE A 27 8.13 30.88 17.02
N ASP A 28 7.11 30.90 16.18
CA ASP A 28 5.78 31.35 16.54
C ASP A 28 5.08 30.21 17.28
N SER A 29 4.56 30.50 18.47
CA SER A 29 3.86 29.56 19.34
C SER A 29 2.66 28.88 18.65
N LEU A 30 2.14 29.46 17.58
CA LEU A 30 1.11 28.89 16.69
C LEU A 30 1.61 27.72 15.83
N ILE A 31 2.90 27.65 15.48
CA ILE A 31 3.52 26.53 14.74
C ILE A 31 3.55 25.26 15.62
N LYS A 32 3.65 25.44 16.95
CA LYS A 32 3.59 24.36 17.95
C LYS A 32 2.23 23.62 17.93
N MET A 33 1.17 24.23 17.42
CA MET A 33 -0.19 23.67 17.40
C MET A 33 -0.47 22.73 16.21
N LYS A 34 0.51 22.47 15.33
CA LYS A 34 0.27 21.68 14.11
C LYS A 34 1.41 20.72 13.78
N TYR A 35 1.90 19.99 14.77
CA TYR A 35 2.83 18.87 14.58
C TYR A 35 2.27 17.91 13.51
N ARG A 36 2.94 17.85 12.35
CA ARG A 36 2.57 17.06 11.17
C ARG A 36 3.76 16.20 10.79
N GLU A 37 3.48 14.94 10.50
CA GLU A 37 4.48 13.95 10.12
C GLU A 37 4.13 13.45 8.72
N ASP A 38 4.39 14.29 7.71
CA ASP A 38 4.31 13.88 6.32
C ASP A 38 5.44 12.86 6.06
N GLN A 39 5.10 11.71 5.48
CA GLN A 39 5.97 10.54 5.47
C GLN A 39 6.11 9.95 4.08
N PHE A 40 7.33 9.58 3.72
CA PHE A 40 7.58 8.57 2.73
C PHE A 40 7.45 7.20 3.39
N TYR A 41 6.90 6.23 2.69
CA TYR A 41 6.90 4.85 3.17
C TYR A 41 7.48 3.90 2.14
N PHE A 42 8.13 2.87 2.64
CA PHE A 42 8.57 1.71 1.90
C PHE A 42 8.18 0.47 2.69
N GLY A 43 7.63 -0.55 2.05
CA GLY A 43 7.27 -1.78 2.71
C GLY A 43 7.52 -3.01 1.87
N THR A 44 7.77 -4.11 2.57
CA THR A 44 7.99 -5.43 2.01
C THR A 44 7.09 -6.41 2.75
N ASN A 45 6.33 -7.20 2.01
CA ASN A 45 5.34 -8.12 2.57
C ASN A 45 5.46 -9.48 1.91
N TYR A 46 5.35 -10.53 2.70
CA TYR A 46 4.98 -11.86 2.26
C TYR A 46 3.48 -11.87 1.92
N VAL A 47 3.14 -12.41 0.76
CA VAL A 47 1.76 -12.48 0.26
C VAL A 47 1.25 -13.90 0.41
N ILE A 48 0.08 -14.07 1.01
CA ILE A 48 -0.60 -15.35 1.17
C ILE A 48 -1.92 -15.28 0.39
N LEU A 49 -2.13 -16.27 -0.47
CA LEU A 49 -3.37 -16.48 -1.20
C LEU A 49 -4.36 -17.20 -0.29
N GLU A 50 -5.40 -16.48 0.14
CA GLU A 50 -6.52 -17.08 0.86
C GLU A 50 -7.58 -17.52 -0.15
N SER A 51 -7.84 -18.82 -0.18
CA SER A 51 -8.86 -19.45 -1.01
C SER A 51 -9.74 -20.35 -0.16
N LYS A 52 -11.01 -20.50 -0.57
CA LYS A 52 -11.93 -21.50 0.00
C LYS A 52 -11.75 -22.90 -0.58
N GLU A 53 -11.05 -23.00 -1.70
CA GLU A 53 -10.83 -24.26 -2.43
C GLU A 53 -9.63 -25.02 -1.84
N SER A 54 -9.84 -26.29 -1.46
CA SER A 54 -8.82 -27.11 -0.79
C SER A 54 -7.59 -27.42 -1.66
N ASN A 55 -7.73 -27.31 -2.97
CA ASN A 55 -6.68 -27.66 -3.94
C ASN A 55 -5.81 -26.47 -4.34
N VAL A 56 -6.06 -25.26 -3.82
CA VAL A 56 -5.17 -24.11 -4.07
C VAL A 56 -3.92 -24.27 -3.21
N GLN A 57 -2.78 -24.38 -3.89
CA GLN A 57 -1.47 -24.47 -3.28
C GLN A 57 -0.61 -23.28 -3.70
N GLN A 58 0.01 -22.67 -2.70
CA GLN A 58 0.97 -21.60 -2.89
C GLN A 58 2.38 -22.13 -2.59
N SER A 59 3.36 -21.73 -3.40
CA SER A 59 4.77 -21.99 -3.11
C SER A 59 5.37 -20.90 -2.21
N ASP A 60 6.48 -21.20 -1.55
CA ASP A 60 6.99 -20.44 -0.41
C ASP A 60 7.44 -18.99 -0.69
N PHE A 61 7.41 -18.48 -1.93
CA PHE A 61 7.93 -17.15 -2.25
C PHE A 61 6.98 -16.28 -3.09
N SER A 62 5.90 -15.81 -2.47
CA SER A 62 5.08 -14.70 -2.98
C SER A 62 5.36 -13.44 -2.16
N SER A 63 5.57 -12.32 -2.82
CA SER A 63 6.02 -11.08 -2.18
C SER A 63 5.33 -9.84 -2.76
N GLN A 64 5.28 -8.79 -1.95
CA GLN A 64 4.81 -7.48 -2.35
C GLN A 64 5.76 -6.41 -1.82
N ILE A 65 6.16 -5.51 -2.71
CA ILE A 65 6.87 -4.28 -2.35
C ILE A 65 5.90 -3.13 -2.56
N ASN A 66 5.84 -2.20 -1.61
CA ASN A 66 5.06 -0.99 -1.73
C ASN A 66 5.87 0.25 -1.35
N LEU A 67 5.53 1.38 -1.96
CA LEU A 67 6.19 2.65 -1.73
C LEU A 67 5.20 3.79 -1.95
N GLY A 68 5.37 4.90 -1.23
CA GLY A 68 4.50 6.04 -1.43
C GLY A 68 4.73 7.17 -0.45
N ILE A 69 3.82 8.12 -0.47
CA ILE A 69 3.78 9.29 0.38
C ILE A 69 2.46 9.36 1.14
N LEU A 70 2.50 9.82 2.38
CA LEU A 70 1.35 10.01 3.25
C LEU A 70 1.44 11.41 3.84
N ARG A 71 0.34 12.14 3.77
CA ARG A 71 0.18 13.46 4.34
C ARG A 71 -0.67 13.40 5.59
N ASP A 72 -0.21 14.02 6.67
CA ASP A 72 -0.81 13.95 7.99
C ASP A 72 -1.74 15.14 8.30
N PHE A 73 -2.90 14.82 8.88
CA PHE A 73 -3.90 15.75 9.39
C PHE A 73 -4.14 15.47 10.87
N PRO A 74 -3.50 16.21 11.78
CA PRO A 74 -3.65 16.05 13.22
C PRO A 74 -5.11 16.28 13.65
N LEU A 75 -5.62 15.38 14.49
CA LEU A 75 -6.97 15.45 15.07
C LEU A 75 -6.96 16.03 16.49
N ASN A 76 -5.78 16.16 17.11
CA ASN A 76 -5.61 16.77 18.43
C ASN A 76 -4.39 17.69 18.47
N ASN A 77 -4.37 18.60 19.45
CA ASN A 77 -3.33 19.62 19.59
C ASN A 77 -1.94 19.02 19.82
N ASN A 78 -1.87 17.85 20.47
CA ASN A 78 -0.61 17.15 20.72
C ASN A 78 -0.12 16.36 19.50
N GLY A 79 -0.96 16.21 18.47
CA GLY A 79 -0.69 15.43 17.26
C GLY A 79 -0.42 13.94 17.52
N THR A 80 -0.94 13.38 18.62
CA THR A 80 -0.86 11.94 18.91
C THR A 80 -1.88 11.13 18.12
N PHE A 81 -2.94 11.78 17.65
CA PHE A 81 -3.95 11.21 16.78
C PHE A 81 -4.01 12.03 15.49
N ALA A 82 -3.99 11.33 14.36
CA ALA A 82 -4.09 11.96 13.05
C ALA A 82 -4.88 11.09 12.08
N PHE A 83 -5.42 11.74 11.07
CA PHE A 83 -5.85 11.10 9.84
C PHE A 83 -4.78 11.35 8.77
N ALA A 84 -4.50 10.36 7.93
CA ALA A 84 -3.56 10.52 6.83
C ALA A 84 -4.19 10.10 5.50
N LEU A 85 -3.81 10.84 4.47
CA LEU A 85 -4.16 10.55 3.08
C LEU A 85 -2.87 10.48 2.28
N GLY A 86 -2.75 9.47 1.42
CA GLY A 86 -1.54 9.27 0.65
C GLY A 86 -1.77 8.87 -0.79
N PHE A 87 -0.64 8.67 -1.45
CA PHE A 87 -0.56 8.10 -2.78
C PHE A 87 0.70 7.25 -2.86
N GLY A 88 0.60 6.07 -3.48
CA GLY A 88 1.71 5.16 -3.62
C GLY A 88 1.52 4.17 -4.75
N SER A 89 2.42 3.21 -4.80
CA SER A 89 2.38 2.09 -5.71
C SER A 89 2.77 0.81 -4.99
N SER A 90 2.33 -0.31 -5.55
CA SER A 90 2.72 -1.64 -5.10
C SER A 90 3.02 -2.54 -6.28
N TYR A 91 4.02 -3.39 -6.12
CA TYR A 91 4.34 -4.48 -7.02
C TYR A 91 4.16 -5.79 -6.29
N THR A 92 3.31 -6.67 -6.81
CA THR A 92 2.99 -7.96 -6.20
C THR A 92 3.41 -9.09 -7.14
N GLN A 93 4.14 -10.06 -6.60
CA GLN A 93 4.47 -11.32 -7.24
C GLN A 93 3.85 -12.46 -6.43
N MET A 94 3.15 -13.36 -7.12
CA MET A 94 2.53 -14.54 -6.54
C MET A 94 3.01 -15.77 -7.28
N LYS A 95 3.24 -16.86 -6.56
CA LYS A 95 3.59 -18.16 -7.17
C LYS A 95 2.73 -19.27 -6.58
N SER A 96 1.82 -19.79 -7.38
CA SER A 96 0.81 -20.78 -6.99
C SER A 96 0.52 -21.76 -8.10
N ASN A 97 -0.18 -22.83 -7.79
CA ASN A 97 -0.66 -23.80 -8.76
C ASN A 97 -1.87 -23.31 -9.61
N ILE A 98 -2.24 -22.03 -9.49
CA ILE A 98 -3.24 -21.38 -10.34
C ILE A 98 -2.58 -20.88 -11.63
N ASP A 99 -3.11 -21.29 -12.77
CA ASP A 99 -2.90 -20.62 -14.04
C ASP A 99 -3.78 -19.35 -14.09
N PHE A 100 -3.15 -18.20 -13.91
CA PHE A 100 -3.79 -16.89 -13.91
C PHE A 100 -4.11 -16.37 -15.32
N ASP A 101 -3.64 -17.00 -16.40
CA ASP A 101 -4.06 -16.64 -17.76
C ASP A 101 -5.42 -17.27 -18.08
N THR A 102 -5.57 -18.55 -17.76
CA THR A 102 -6.83 -19.30 -18.04
C THR A 102 -7.82 -19.31 -16.88
N GLY A 103 -7.38 -18.99 -15.66
CA GLY A 103 -8.20 -19.13 -14.45
C GLY A 103 -8.49 -20.59 -14.15
N LYS A 104 -7.50 -21.49 -14.28
CA LYS A 104 -7.62 -22.92 -13.95
C LYS A 104 -6.60 -23.33 -12.90
N LEU A 105 -6.94 -24.37 -12.15
CA LEU A 105 -6.01 -25.01 -11.23
C LEU A 105 -5.18 -26.05 -11.98
N SER A 106 -3.87 -25.97 -11.84
CA SER A 106 -2.93 -27.01 -12.23
C SER A 106 -2.59 -27.86 -11.01
N LEU A 107 -2.55 -29.18 -11.16
CA LEU A 107 -2.19 -30.09 -10.06
C LEU A 107 -0.70 -30.38 -10.00
N GLN A 108 0.06 -30.03 -11.04
CA GLN A 108 1.47 -30.41 -11.19
C GLN A 108 2.41 -29.20 -11.37
N GLU A 109 1.90 -28.04 -11.78
CA GLU A 109 2.74 -26.89 -12.14
C GLU A 109 2.42 -25.66 -11.29
N PHE A 110 3.47 -24.99 -10.81
CA PHE A 110 3.38 -23.70 -10.15
C PHE A 110 3.69 -22.58 -11.12
N ASN A 111 2.71 -21.71 -11.33
CA ASN A 111 2.81 -20.53 -12.17
C ASN A 111 3.14 -19.30 -11.33
N SER A 112 3.93 -18.40 -11.92
CA SER A 112 4.27 -17.11 -11.34
C SER A 112 3.51 -16.01 -12.05
N SER A 113 2.81 -15.17 -11.29
CA SER A 113 2.08 -14.03 -11.81
C SER A 113 2.45 -12.76 -11.06
N ARG A 114 2.48 -11.65 -11.80
CA ARG A 114 2.94 -10.36 -11.31
C ARG A 114 1.95 -9.29 -11.73
N PHE A 115 1.71 -8.34 -10.84
CA PHE A 115 0.95 -7.15 -11.17
C PHE A 115 1.43 -5.94 -10.36
N ALA A 116 1.18 -4.75 -10.91
CA ALA A 116 1.43 -3.49 -10.23
C ALA A 116 0.14 -2.68 -10.09
N SER A 117 0.06 -1.96 -8.98
CA SER A 117 -1.10 -1.19 -8.58
C SER A 117 -0.68 0.21 -8.15
N LEU A 118 -1.48 1.21 -8.49
CA LEU A 118 -1.45 2.49 -7.79
C LEU A 118 -2.33 2.37 -6.56
N VAL A 119 -1.90 2.97 -5.45
CA VAL A 119 -2.54 2.82 -4.14
C VAL A 119 -2.89 4.19 -3.58
N ILE A 120 -4.13 4.35 -3.15
CA ILE A 120 -4.58 5.51 -2.38
C ILE A 120 -4.87 5.03 -0.96
N PRO A 121 -3.91 5.18 -0.03
CA PRO A 121 -4.09 4.84 1.38
C PRO A 121 -4.80 5.96 2.16
N PHE A 122 -5.67 5.54 3.08
CA PHE A 122 -6.32 6.35 4.10
C PHE A 122 -6.02 5.71 5.45
N GLU A 123 -5.38 6.42 6.37
CA GLU A 123 -4.94 5.86 7.66
C GLU A 123 -5.44 6.70 8.84
N LEU A 124 -5.99 6.03 9.84
CA LEU A 124 -6.12 6.54 11.20
C LEU A 124 -4.84 6.19 11.95
N ARG A 125 -4.19 7.21 12.50
CA ARG A 125 -2.85 7.09 13.04
C ARG A 125 -2.85 7.45 14.51
N TRP A 126 -2.37 6.52 15.32
CA TRP A 126 -2.01 6.78 16.70
C TRP A 126 -0.50 6.70 16.91
N ARG A 127 0.03 7.59 17.74
CA ARG A 127 1.44 7.61 18.13
C ARG A 127 1.62 8.05 19.58
N SER A 128 2.66 7.53 20.23
CA SER A 128 3.07 7.93 21.58
C SER A 128 4.04 9.13 21.60
N SER A 129 4.12 9.92 20.51
CA SER A 129 5.06 11.05 20.40
C SER A 129 4.52 12.35 20.97
N ASN A 130 5.42 13.31 21.14
CA ASN A 130 5.10 14.72 21.30
C ASN A 130 6.08 15.54 20.43
N HIS A 131 5.95 16.86 20.42
CA HIS A 131 6.78 17.77 19.63
C HIS A 131 8.31 17.67 19.86
N ASN A 132 8.76 16.99 20.92
CA ASN A 132 10.17 16.82 21.27
C ASN A 132 10.65 15.36 21.23
N VAL A 133 9.78 14.40 20.92
CA VAL A 133 10.09 12.96 20.97
C VAL A 133 10.03 12.37 19.56
N TYR A 134 11.20 12.03 19.02
CA TYR A 134 11.36 11.53 17.65
C TYR A 134 11.30 9.99 17.53
N SER A 135 11.52 9.26 18.62
CA SER A 135 11.37 7.79 18.68
C SER A 135 10.18 7.42 19.54
N PHE A 136 9.21 6.74 18.95
CA PHE A 136 7.91 6.50 19.58
C PHE A 136 7.20 5.28 19.02
N TRP A 137 6.24 4.77 19.77
CA TRP A 137 5.33 3.72 19.34
C TRP A 137 4.27 4.28 18.40
N ARG A 138 3.89 3.47 17.41
CA ARG A 138 2.92 3.80 16.37
C ARG A 138 1.96 2.63 16.18
N ALA A 139 0.69 2.96 15.96
CA ALA A 139 -0.33 2.02 15.50
C ALA A 139 -1.23 2.73 14.49
N TYR A 140 -1.12 2.35 13.22
CA TYR A 140 -1.79 2.95 12.09
C TYR A 140 -2.74 1.93 11.48
N PHE A 141 -4.02 2.26 11.46
CA PHE A 141 -5.06 1.44 10.87
C PHE A 141 -5.58 2.14 9.62
N GLY A 142 -5.63 1.46 8.49
CA GLY A 142 -5.98 2.11 7.23
C GLY A 142 -6.73 1.24 6.25
N THR A 143 -7.39 1.90 5.31
CA THR A 143 -7.97 1.30 4.12
C THR A 143 -7.20 1.79 2.90
N GLN A 144 -7.11 0.95 1.88
CA GLN A 144 -6.36 1.21 0.67
C GLN A 144 -7.22 0.89 -0.54
N ILE A 145 -7.28 1.84 -1.47
CA ILE A 145 -7.89 1.64 -2.79
C ILE A 145 -6.77 1.38 -3.78
N HIS A 146 -6.91 0.32 -4.57
CA HIS A 146 -5.92 -0.14 -5.53
C HIS A 146 -6.47 -0.01 -6.94
N TYR A 147 -5.72 0.66 -7.82
CA TYR A 147 -5.92 0.63 -9.26
C TYR A 147 -4.86 -0.25 -9.91
N ASN A 148 -5.24 -1.43 -10.38
CA ASN A 148 -4.36 -2.41 -11.00
C ASN A 148 -4.18 -2.06 -12.49
N PHE A 149 -2.94 -1.81 -12.93
CA PHE A 149 -2.67 -1.25 -14.25
C PHE A 149 -1.58 -1.96 -15.06
N ILE A 150 -0.74 -2.76 -14.41
CA ILE A 150 0.22 -3.65 -15.07
C ILE A 150 -0.02 -5.06 -14.54
N GLY A 151 -0.04 -6.04 -15.42
CA GLY A 151 -0.09 -7.45 -15.06
C GLY A 151 -0.56 -8.30 -16.22
N ASN A 152 0.07 -9.46 -16.40
CA ASN A 152 -0.35 -10.47 -17.37
C ASN A 152 -1.40 -11.37 -16.70
N ILE A 153 -2.48 -10.77 -16.21
CA ILE A 153 -3.54 -11.51 -15.52
C ILE A 153 -4.88 -11.02 -16.09
N PRO A 154 -5.43 -11.69 -17.11
CA PRO A 154 -6.68 -11.29 -17.76
C PRO A 154 -7.85 -11.12 -16.78
N GLY A 155 -7.91 -11.97 -15.74
CA GLY A 155 -8.95 -11.94 -14.72
C GLY A 155 -8.72 -10.93 -13.60
N LEU A 156 -7.64 -10.15 -13.59
CA LEU A 156 -7.37 -9.20 -12.51
C LEU A 156 -8.35 -8.02 -12.57
N LYS A 157 -9.11 -7.79 -11.50
CA LYS A 157 -10.02 -6.63 -11.43
C LYS A 157 -9.22 -5.34 -11.50
N LYS A 158 -9.68 -4.35 -12.26
CA LYS A 158 -9.03 -3.03 -12.33
C LYS A 158 -8.99 -2.30 -10.98
N TRP A 159 -10.05 -2.44 -10.20
CA TRP A 159 -10.17 -1.82 -8.88
C TRP A 159 -10.29 -2.89 -7.81
N SER A 160 -9.65 -2.66 -6.68
CA SER A 160 -9.73 -3.53 -5.50
C SER A 160 -9.45 -2.71 -4.23
N ASN A 161 -9.79 -3.27 -3.08
CA ASN A 161 -9.66 -2.59 -1.80
C ASN A 161 -9.14 -3.54 -0.72
N SER A 162 -8.41 -2.98 0.23
CA SER A 162 -7.86 -3.70 1.36
C SER A 162 -7.88 -2.88 2.63
N VAL A 163 -7.75 -3.56 3.75
CA VAL A 163 -7.47 -2.97 5.05
C VAL A 163 -6.04 -3.31 5.46
N SER A 164 -5.41 -2.44 6.25
CA SER A 164 -4.08 -2.65 6.80
C SER A 164 -3.98 -2.18 8.26
N LEU A 165 -3.18 -2.88 9.05
CA LEU A 165 -2.77 -2.48 10.37
C LEU A 165 -1.24 -2.50 10.41
N ASN A 166 -0.65 -1.35 10.70
CA ASN A 166 0.79 -1.18 10.84
C ASN A 166 1.11 -0.78 12.28
N PHE A 167 2.00 -1.49 12.95
CA PHE A 167 2.36 -1.15 14.34
C PHE A 167 3.84 -1.41 14.60
N GLY A 168 4.45 -0.58 15.42
CA GLY A 168 5.86 -0.73 15.73
C GLY A 168 6.46 0.47 16.44
N TYR A 169 7.78 0.49 16.44
CA TYR A 169 8.56 1.49 17.13
C TYR A 169 9.52 2.17 16.17
N ASN A 170 9.39 3.49 16.06
CA ASN A 170 10.22 4.31 15.20
C ASN A 170 10.22 3.78 13.74
N THR A 171 11.39 3.51 13.16
CA THR A 171 11.55 3.13 11.75
C THR A 171 10.99 1.74 11.43
N TRP A 172 10.97 0.81 12.39
CA TRP A 172 10.57 -0.59 12.17
C TRP A 172 9.11 -0.81 12.58
N ASN A 173 8.25 -1.13 11.62
CA ASN A 173 6.83 -1.37 11.87
C ASN A 173 6.40 -2.66 11.18
N PHE A 174 5.72 -3.53 11.92
CA PHE A 174 5.03 -4.68 11.36
C PHE A 174 3.84 -4.22 10.54
N SER A 175 3.63 -4.85 9.40
CA SER A 175 2.55 -4.56 8.46
C SER A 175 1.69 -5.80 8.27
N ILE A 176 0.39 -5.66 8.53
CA ILE A 176 -0.62 -6.69 8.31
C ILE A 176 -1.64 -6.12 7.34
N GLY A 177 -1.97 -6.83 6.28
CA GLY A 177 -2.95 -6.38 5.30
C GLY A 177 -3.87 -7.49 4.82
N TYR A 178 -5.12 -7.15 4.52
CA TYR A 178 -6.11 -8.10 4.04
C TYR A 178 -7.02 -7.48 2.98
N ASP A 179 -7.30 -8.21 1.91
CA ASP A 179 -8.21 -7.76 0.86
C ASP A 179 -9.67 -7.85 1.30
N LEU A 180 -10.39 -6.74 1.19
CA LEU A 180 -11.82 -6.68 1.51
C LEU A 180 -12.69 -7.20 0.37
N SER A 181 -12.20 -7.12 -0.87
CA SER A 181 -12.85 -7.72 -2.04
C SER A 181 -11.91 -8.68 -2.76
N PRO A 182 -12.46 -9.73 -3.42
CA PRO A 182 -11.62 -10.63 -4.20
C PRO A 182 -10.92 -9.92 -5.36
N ARG A 183 -9.67 -10.33 -5.65
CA ARG A 183 -8.82 -9.66 -6.66
C ARG A 183 -9.12 -10.09 -8.09
N PHE A 184 -9.67 -11.28 -8.28
CA PHE A 184 -9.84 -11.87 -9.61
C PHE A 184 -11.32 -12.04 -10.00
N ASN A 185 -11.57 -12.06 -11.30
CA ASN A 185 -12.85 -12.28 -11.93
C ASN A 185 -12.67 -12.98 -13.29
N TYR A 186 -12.71 -14.31 -13.28
CA TYR A 186 -12.75 -15.17 -14.44
C TYR A 186 -14.19 -15.62 -14.69
N SER A 187 -14.64 -15.62 -15.94
CA SER A 187 -16.02 -16.00 -16.30
C SER A 187 -16.36 -17.46 -15.98
N ASN A 188 -15.36 -18.34 -15.96
CA ASN A 188 -15.57 -19.79 -15.97
C ASN A 188 -15.15 -20.48 -14.66
N ASN A 189 -14.71 -19.75 -13.63
CA ASN A 189 -14.21 -20.37 -12.41
C ASN A 189 -14.49 -19.57 -11.13
N GLU A 190 -15.59 -19.89 -10.45
CA GLU A 190 -15.99 -19.25 -9.20
C GLU A 190 -15.01 -19.46 -8.04
N SER A 191 -14.25 -20.56 -8.05
CA SER A 191 -13.29 -20.87 -6.98
C SER A 191 -12.16 -19.83 -6.90
N ILE A 192 -11.61 -19.45 -8.05
CA ILE A 192 -10.53 -18.46 -8.17
C ILE A 192 -11.06 -17.03 -7.96
N ASN A 193 -12.34 -16.79 -8.29
CA ASN A 193 -12.99 -15.49 -8.12
C ASN A 193 -13.15 -15.07 -6.65
N ASN A 194 -13.00 -16.01 -5.71
CA ASN A 194 -13.10 -15.75 -4.28
C ASN A 194 -11.74 -15.53 -3.60
N ILE A 195 -10.63 -15.58 -4.34
CA ILE A 195 -9.29 -15.43 -3.78
C ILE A 195 -9.07 -14.01 -3.26
N ARG A 196 -8.54 -13.95 -2.04
CA ARG A 196 -8.13 -12.72 -1.36
C ARG A 196 -6.66 -12.82 -0.99
N LEU A 197 -5.98 -11.68 -0.95
CA LEU A 197 -4.60 -11.62 -0.51
C LEU A 197 -4.51 -11.19 0.94
N PHE A 198 -3.86 -12.02 1.73
CA PHE A 198 -3.36 -11.66 3.05
C PHE A 198 -1.88 -11.29 2.94
N ARG A 199 -1.44 -10.26 3.66
CA ARG A 199 -0.10 -9.68 3.56
C ARG A 199 0.48 -9.53 4.95
N LEU A 200 1.69 -10.01 5.13
CA LEU A 200 2.45 -9.89 6.38
C LEU A 200 3.87 -9.43 6.09
N GLY A 201 4.35 -8.42 6.80
CA GLY A 201 5.74 -8.00 6.64
C GLY A 201 6.10 -6.77 7.43
N LEU A 202 6.90 -5.92 6.81
CA LEU A 202 7.45 -4.72 7.41
C LEU A 202 7.15 -3.49 6.56
N ILE A 203 6.89 -2.39 7.23
CA ILE A 203 6.77 -1.06 6.65
C ILE A 203 7.66 -0.08 7.41
N PHE A 204 8.35 0.74 6.63
CA PHE A 204 9.30 1.73 7.08
C PHE A 204 8.74 3.09 6.73
N TYR A 205 8.59 3.95 7.74
CA TYR A 205 8.22 5.34 7.57
C TYR A 205 9.48 6.21 7.68
N LEU A 206 9.71 7.02 6.65
CA LEU A 206 10.86 7.89 6.47
C LEU A 206 10.39 9.34 6.37
N PHE A 207 11.21 10.26 6.85
CA PHE A 207 10.95 11.71 6.89
C PHE A 207 11.95 12.45 6.01
#